data_AF-A0A7K2MXG9-F1
#
_entry.id   AF-A0A7K2MXG9-F1
#
_cell.length_a   1.000
_cell.length_b   1.000
_cell.length_c   1.000
_cell.angle_alpha   90.00
_cell.angle_beta   90.00
_cell.angle_gamma   90.00
#
_symmetry.space_group_name_H-M   'P 1'
#
loop_
_entity.id
_entity.type
_entity.pdbx_description
1 polymer ?
#
loop_
_entity_poly.entity_id
_entity_poly.type
_entity_poly.pdbx_seq_one_letter_code
_entity_poly.pdbx_strand_id
1 'polypeptide(L)'
;DNPNVRIRDIAARCRLTERAVQRIISDLEQDEYLSHTRDGRTNTYRIQPDKVLRHPAEAGLTVASLLSLLVQDETDRAHGPAGHASRLTGASGAR
;
A
#
# COMPACT_ATOMS: atom_id res chain seq x y z
N ASP A 1 -5.56 -8.16 12.94
CA ASP A 1 -4.82 -7.12 13.70
C ASP A 1 -3.81 -7.73 14.65
N ASN A 2 -2.59 -7.21 14.66
CA ASN A 2 -1.52 -7.68 15.55
C ASN A 2 -1.15 -6.54 16.51
N PRO A 3 -1.63 -6.56 17.78
CA PRO A 3 -1.62 -5.40 18.68
C PRO A 3 -0.24 -5.06 19.28
N ASN A 4 0.84 -5.50 18.66
CA ASN A 4 2.22 -5.25 19.09
C ASN A 4 3.18 -5.17 17.88
N VAL A 5 2.79 -4.49 16.80
CA VAL A 5 3.68 -4.36 15.64
C VAL A 5 4.93 -3.58 16.05
N ARG A 6 6.05 -4.29 16.25
CA ARG A 6 7.35 -3.67 16.46
C ARG A 6 7.99 -3.38 15.10
N ILE A 7 8.86 -2.37 15.05
CA ILE A 7 9.61 -2.01 13.83
C ILE A 7 10.36 -3.22 13.26
N ARG A 8 10.94 -4.07 14.12
CA ARG A 8 11.59 -5.33 13.72
C ARG A 8 10.65 -6.29 12.97
N ASP A 9 9.37 -6.35 13.36
CA ASP A 9 8.40 -7.28 12.77
C ASP A 9 7.97 -6.76 11.39
N ILE A 10 7.85 -5.44 11.24
CA ILE A 10 7.63 -4.77 9.94
C ILE A 10 8.82 -5.03 9.03
N ALA A 11 10.04 -4.80 9.52
CA ALA A 11 11.28 -4.99 8.78
C ALA A 11 11.40 -6.42 8.24
N ALA A 12 11.14 -7.43 9.08
CA ALA A 12 11.16 -8.83 8.67
C ALA A 12 10.12 -9.16 7.58
N ARG A 13 8.89 -8.64 7.71
CA ARG A 13 7.81 -8.88 6.72
C ARG A 13 8.08 -8.20 5.39
N CYS A 14 8.56 -6.96 5.43
CA CYS A 14 8.88 -6.17 4.24
C CYS A 14 10.25 -6.53 3.63
N ARG A 15 11.04 -7.38 4.29
CA ARG A 15 12.44 -7.70 3.92
C ARG A 15 13.32 -6.44 3.82
N LEU A 16 13.12 -5.53 4.75
CA LEU A 16 13.85 -4.26 4.87
C LEU A 16 14.69 -4.26 6.16
N THR A 17 15.64 -3.32 6.24
CA THR A 17 16.34 -3.07 7.52
C THR A 17 15.48 -2.23 8.45
N GLU A 18 15.67 -2.35 9.76
CA GLU A 18 14.94 -1.53 10.74
C GLU A 18 15.14 -0.02 10.50
N ARG A 19 16.36 0.39 10.09
CA ARG A 19 16.65 1.78 9.73
C ARG A 19 15.87 2.24 8.50
N ALA A 20 15.74 1.39 7.47
CA ALA A 20 14.95 1.70 6.28
C ALA A 20 13.46 1.85 6.64
N VAL A 21 12.93 0.94 7.45
CA VAL A 21 11.53 1.02 7.94
C VAL A 21 11.30 2.29 8.74
N GLN A 22 12.20 2.63 9.67
CA GLN A 22 12.11 3.89 10.42
C GLN A 22 12.06 5.10 9.50
N ARG A 23 12.95 5.16 8.51
CA ARG A 23 12.98 6.27 7.56
C ARG A 23 11.69 6.36 6.75
N ILE A 24 11.18 5.23 6.25
CA ILE A 24 9.91 5.18 5.50
C ILE A 24 8.75 5.66 6.37
N ILE A 25 8.66 5.20 7.63
CA ILE A 25 7.61 5.66 8.56
C ILE A 25 7.70 7.17 8.77
N SER A 26 8.90 7.69 9.06
CA SER A 26 9.13 9.13 9.25
C SER A 26 8.72 9.94 8.02
N ASP A 27 9.11 9.50 6.82
CA ASP A 27 8.79 10.20 5.57
C ASP A 27 7.26 10.21 5.34
N LEU A 28 6.57 9.09 5.60
CA LEU A 28 5.11 8.99 5.49
C LEU A 28 4.36 9.83 6.54
N GLU A 29 4.91 9.96 7.76
CA GLU A 29 4.36 10.82 8.81
C GLU A 29 4.53 12.30 8.48
N GLN A 30 5.71 12.70 8.00
CA GLN A 30 5.99 14.07 7.55
C GLN A 30 5.02 14.51 6.45
N ASP A 31 4.69 13.58 5.57
CA ASP A 31 3.77 13.84 4.47
C ASP A 31 2.29 13.65 4.82
N GLU A 32 1.99 13.32 6.08
CA GLU A 32 0.66 13.07 6.63
C GLU A 32 -0.09 11.89 5.97
N TYR A 33 0.61 10.95 5.36
CA TYR A 33 0.02 9.71 4.86
C TYR A 33 -0.16 8.67 5.98
N LEU A 34 0.65 8.77 7.02
CA LEU A 34 0.64 7.89 8.18
C LEU A 34 0.56 8.73 9.45
N SER A 35 -0.18 8.21 10.43
CA SER A 35 -0.20 8.74 11.79
C SER A 35 0.21 7.63 12.75
N HIS A 36 1.01 7.99 13.75
CA HIS A 36 1.48 7.08 14.79
C HIS A 36 0.92 7.49 16.13
N THR A 37 0.47 6.49 16.89
CA THR A 37 0.09 6.67 18.29
C THR A 37 0.81 5.62 19.11
N ARG A 38 1.53 6.08 20.13
CA ARG A 38 2.20 5.21 21.10
C ARG A 38 1.25 4.92 22.25
N ASP A 39 0.88 3.66 22.42
CA ASP A 39 0.13 3.15 23.56
C ASP A 39 1.07 2.31 24.43
N GLY A 40 1.74 2.98 25.38
CA GLY A 40 2.76 2.38 26.24
C GLY A 40 3.96 1.81 25.48
N ARG A 41 4.02 0.47 25.35
CA ARG A 41 5.05 -0.28 24.61
C ARG A 41 4.64 -0.66 23.18
N THR A 42 3.40 -0.34 22.81
CA THR A 42 2.82 -0.66 21.51
C THR A 42 2.80 0.58 20.63
N ASN A 43 3.07 0.37 19.35
CA ASN A 43 2.86 1.36 18.32
C ASN A 43 1.63 0.98 17.50
N THR A 44 0.73 1.94 17.33
CA THR A 44 -0.41 1.84 16.41
C THR A 44 -0.17 2.81 15.28
N TYR A 45 -0.25 2.32 14.05
CA TYR A 45 -0.09 3.10 12.83
C TYR A 45 -1.43 3.17 12.11
N ARG A 46 -1.85 4.37 11.70
CA ARG A 46 -3.09 4.60 10.98
C ARG A 46 -2.81 5.35 9.67
N ILE A 47 -3.21 4.74 8.57
CA ILE A 47 -3.10 5.28 7.21
C ILE A 47 -4.19 6.35 7.01
N GLN A 48 -3.88 7.41 6.26
CA GLN A 48 -4.83 8.41 5.81
C GLN A 48 -5.31 8.09 4.38
N PRO A 49 -6.42 7.35 4.21
CA PRO A 49 -6.85 6.83 2.91
C PRO A 49 -7.19 7.93 1.89
N ASP A 50 -7.73 9.06 2.37
CA ASP A 50 -8.24 10.14 1.53
C ASP A 50 -7.16 11.14 1.08
N LYS A 51 -5.92 10.99 1.57
CA LYS A 51 -4.81 11.88 1.20
C LYS A 51 -4.44 11.64 -0.27
N VAL A 52 -4.25 12.72 -1.02
CA VAL A 52 -3.85 12.68 -2.43
C VAL A 52 -2.34 12.51 -2.56
N LEU A 53 -1.91 11.68 -3.51
CA LEU A 53 -0.50 11.43 -3.79
C LEU A 53 0.18 12.67 -4.39
N ARG A 54 1.40 12.95 -3.94
CA ARG A 54 2.17 14.15 -4.29
C ARG A 54 2.80 14.09 -5.68
N HIS A 55 2.99 12.90 -6.23
CA HIS A 55 3.71 12.74 -7.49
C HIS A 55 2.82 13.14 -8.69
N PRO A 56 3.31 13.92 -9.67
CA PRO A 56 2.50 14.38 -10.80
C PRO A 56 1.86 13.24 -11.63
N ALA A 57 2.54 12.10 -11.73
CA ALA A 57 2.00 10.92 -12.42
C ALA A 57 0.80 10.28 -11.69
N GLU A 58 0.61 10.61 -10.43
CA GLU A 58 -0.43 10.09 -9.54
C GLU A 58 -1.37 11.22 -9.08
N ALA A 59 -1.30 12.38 -9.74
CA ALA A 59 -2.05 13.57 -9.36
C ALA A 59 -3.56 13.27 -9.37
N GLY A 60 -4.21 13.53 -8.23
CA GLY A 60 -5.64 13.27 -8.03
C GLY A 60 -5.98 11.85 -7.61
N LEU A 61 -5.02 10.94 -7.48
CA LEU A 61 -5.23 9.62 -6.88
C LEU A 61 -5.09 9.69 -5.36
N THR A 62 -5.98 8.99 -4.65
CA THR A 62 -5.91 8.85 -3.20
C THR A 62 -5.03 7.65 -2.82
N VAL A 63 -4.53 7.64 -1.59
CA VAL A 63 -3.86 6.47 -1.01
C VAL A 63 -4.75 5.23 -1.09
N ALA A 64 -6.06 5.37 -0.81
CA ALA A 64 -7.01 4.27 -0.91
C ALA A 64 -7.09 3.67 -2.32
N SER A 65 -7.09 4.53 -3.36
CA SER A 65 -7.11 4.08 -4.75
C SER A 65 -5.88 3.25 -5.08
N LEU A 66 -4.69 3.71 -4.68
CA LEU A 66 -3.43 2.99 -4.91
C LEU A 66 -3.42 1.64 -4.19
N LEU A 67 -3.77 1.61 -2.91
CA LEU A 67 -3.82 0.37 -2.13
C LEU A 67 -4.81 -0.63 -2.74
N SER A 68 -5.96 -0.16 -3.23
CA SER A 68 -6.95 -1.01 -3.89
C SER A 68 -6.40 -1.66 -5.16
N LEU A 69 -5.64 -0.92 -5.97
CA LEU A 69 -4.99 -1.45 -7.18
C LEU A 69 -3.93 -2.51 -6.83
N LEU A 70 -3.14 -2.28 -5.79
CA LEU A 70 -2.11 -3.23 -5.34
C LEU A 70 -2.74 -4.54 -4.82
N VAL A 71 -3.85 -4.46 -4.07
CA VAL A 71 -4.57 -5.64 -3.59
C VAL A 71 -5.16 -6.43 -4.77
N GLN A 72 -5.72 -5.74 -5.78
CA GLN A 72 -6.25 -6.40 -6.98
C GLN A 72 -5.13 -7.11 -7.76
N ASP A 73 -3.99 -6.46 -7.96
CA ASP A 73 -2.84 -7.06 -8.66
C ASP A 73 -2.24 -8.23 -7.87
N GLU A 74 -2.12 -8.13 -6.54
CA GLU A 74 -1.71 -9.27 -5.70
C GLU A 74 -2.68 -10.46 -5.84
N THR A 75 -3.98 -10.16 -5.85
CA THR A 75 -5.03 -11.17 -6.08
C THR A 75 -4.86 -11.81 -7.45
N ASP A 76 -4.73 -11.03 -8.52
CA ASP A 76 -4.57 -11.53 -9.88
C ASP A 76 -3.31 -12.42 -10.04
N ARG A 77 -2.18 -12.05 -9.41
CA ARG A 77 -0.96 -12.89 -9.39
C ARG A 77 -1.15 -14.19 -8.62
N ALA A 78 -1.88 -14.15 -7.50
CA ALA A 78 -2.16 -15.33 -6.69
C ALA A 78 -3.07 -16.34 -7.40
N HIS A 79 -3.94 -15.89 -8.32
CA HIS A 79 -4.86 -16.74 -9.08
C HIS A 79 -4.24 -17.42 -10.32
N GLY A 80 -2.94 -17.22 -10.60
CA GLY A 80 -2.22 -17.88 -11.68
C GLY A 80 -2.58 -17.39 -13.10
N PRO A 81 -1.77 -17.73 -14.13
CA PRO A 81 -1.82 -17.11 -15.47
C PRO A 81 -3.12 -17.37 -16.27
N ALA A 82 -4.08 -18.13 -15.74
CA ALA A 82 -5.38 -18.34 -16.39
C ALA A 82 -6.32 -17.12 -16.30
N GLY A 83 -6.06 -16.16 -15.40
CA GLY A 83 -6.96 -15.01 -15.15
C GLY A 83 -6.72 -13.74 -15.99
N HIS A 84 -5.54 -13.59 -16.61
CA HIS A 84 -5.14 -12.29 -17.21
C HIS A 84 -5.44 -12.16 -18.72
N ALA A 85 -5.89 -13.22 -19.39
CA ALA A 85 -6.10 -13.24 -20.84
C ALA A 85 -7.47 -12.69 -21.32
N SER A 86 -8.39 -12.33 -20.42
CA SER A 86 -9.79 -12.06 -20.79
C SER A 86 -10.20 -10.58 -20.84
N ARG A 87 -9.29 -9.61 -20.71
CA ARG A 87 -9.68 -8.17 -20.68
C ARG A 87 -9.22 -7.32 -21.87
N LEU A 88 -8.57 -7.90 -22.88
CA LEU A 88 -8.14 -7.17 -24.09
C LEU A 88 -8.81 -7.62 -25.40
N THR A 89 -9.84 -8.48 -25.34
CA THR A 89 -10.58 -8.91 -26.54
C THR A 89 -12.07 -8.60 -26.38
N GLY A 90 -12.43 -7.34 -26.61
CA GLY A 90 -13.82 -6.88 -26.52
C GLY A 90 -14.09 -5.52 -27.15
N ALA A 91 -13.34 -5.15 -28.18
CA ALA A 91 -13.66 -3.99 -29.03
C ALA A 91 -13.14 -4.22 -30.44
N SER A 92 -13.70 -5.22 -31.13
CA SER A 92 -13.54 -5.37 -32.57
C SER A 92 -14.90 -5.60 -33.22
N GLY A 93 -15.41 -4.54 -33.85
CA GLY A 93 -16.16 -4.59 -35.11
C GLY A 93 -17.45 -5.40 -35.19
N ALA A 94 -18.57 -4.72 -35.02
CA ALA A 94 -19.78 -4.91 -35.84
C ALA A 94 -20.37 -3.50 -36.03
N ARG A 95 -20.11 -2.83 -37.16
CA ARG A 95 -20.96 -2.85 -38.37
C ARG A 95 -22.43 -2.69 -38.07
#